data_AF-A0A0E0JEA8-F1
#
_entry.id   AF-A0A0E0JEA8-F1
#
_cell.length_a   1.000
_cell.length_b   1.000
_cell.length_c   1.000
_cell.angle_alpha   90.00
_cell.angle_beta   90.00
_cell.angle_gamma   90.00
#
_symmetry.space_group_name_H-M   'P 1'
#
loop_
_entity.id
_entity.type
_entity.pdbx_description
1 polymer ?
#
loop_
_entity_poly.entity_id
_entity_poly.type
_entity_poly.pdbx_seq_one_letter_code
_entity_poly.pdbx_strand_id
1 'polypeptide(L)'
;MAELQRQGHWSLALAALHVARAEPWYRPDPAFYATFVSSSPVTEDGAAAVDALVEAFLEEKERGGGFVDGEEDVYKLTRLVRALVAKGRARAAWRVYEAAVRMGGCEVDEYMYRVMARGMKRLGFEAEAAEVEADFREWEARISPPARDVLDEMRARGKSSTTAA
;
A
#
# COMPACT_ATOMS: atom_id res chain seq x y z
N MET A 1 -21.39 2.60 -11.28
CA MET A 1 -20.30 1.60 -11.27
C MET A 1 -20.51 0.50 -10.23
N ALA A 2 -20.76 0.83 -8.96
CA ALA A 2 -20.95 -0.17 -7.91
C ALA A 2 -22.08 -1.20 -8.21
N GLU A 3 -23.21 -0.75 -8.77
CA GLU A 3 -24.31 -1.65 -9.13
C GLU A 3 -23.94 -2.62 -10.28
N LEU A 4 -23.13 -2.17 -11.25
CA LEU A 4 -22.62 -3.04 -12.32
C LEU A 4 -21.72 -4.13 -11.76
N GLN A 5 -20.84 -3.78 -10.81
CA GLN A 5 -19.99 -4.77 -10.11
C GLN A 5 -20.85 -5.75 -9.30
N ARG A 6 -21.86 -5.26 -8.58
CA ARG A 6 -22.77 -6.11 -7.78
C ARG A 6 -23.53 -7.12 -8.63
N GLN A 7 -23.90 -6.74 -9.86
CA GLN A 7 -24.58 -7.62 -10.83
C GLN A 7 -23.61 -8.53 -11.60
N GLY A 8 -22.30 -8.44 -11.36
CA GLY A 8 -21.28 -9.25 -12.06
C GLY A 8 -20.91 -8.73 -13.46
N HIS A 9 -21.41 -7.55 -13.86
CA HIS A 9 -21.06 -6.91 -15.12
C HIS A 9 -19.72 -6.17 -15.02
N TRP A 10 -18.65 -6.91 -14.73
CA TRP A 10 -17.34 -6.34 -14.41
C TRP A 10 -16.69 -5.58 -15.57
N SER A 11 -16.79 -6.09 -16.80
CA SER A 11 -16.30 -5.39 -18.01
C SER A 11 -17.02 -4.06 -18.26
N LEU A 12 -18.34 -4.01 -18.05
CA LEU A 12 -19.11 -2.77 -18.14
C LEU A 12 -18.74 -1.80 -17.00
N ALA A 13 -18.47 -2.31 -15.81
CA ALA A 13 -17.98 -1.49 -14.71
C ALA A 13 -16.62 -0.84 -15.06
N LEU A 14 -15.71 -1.58 -15.71
CA LEU A 14 -14.43 -1.03 -16.18
C LEU A 14 -14.62 0.03 -17.26
N ALA A 15 -15.52 -0.19 -18.22
CA ALA A 15 -15.85 0.81 -19.23
C ALA A 15 -16.38 2.11 -18.59
N ALA A 16 -17.25 1.99 -17.58
CA ALA A 16 -17.73 3.14 -16.83
C ALA A 16 -16.62 3.84 -16.02
N LEU A 17 -15.62 3.09 -15.52
CA LEU A 17 -14.44 3.68 -14.89
C LEU A 17 -13.63 4.49 -15.89
N HIS A 18 -13.46 4.00 -17.12
CA HIS A 18 -12.77 4.73 -18.18
C HIS A 18 -13.45 6.07 -18.49
N VAL A 19 -14.78 6.09 -18.53
CA VAL A 19 -15.55 7.35 -18.66
C VAL A 19 -15.31 8.26 -17.46
N ALA A 20 -15.41 7.73 -16.23
CA ALA A 20 -15.19 8.53 -15.02
C ALA A 20 -13.80 9.15 -14.96
N ARG A 21 -12.75 8.45 -15.43
CA ARG A 21 -11.37 8.97 -15.46
C ARG A 21 -11.18 10.22 -16.33
N ALA A 22 -12.06 10.45 -17.30
CA ALA A 22 -12.04 11.65 -18.14
C ALA A 22 -12.73 12.86 -17.48
N GLU A 23 -13.43 12.65 -16.37
CA GLU A 23 -14.21 13.69 -15.71
C GLU A 23 -13.33 14.63 -14.86
N PRO A 24 -13.60 15.95 -14.81
CA PRO A 24 -12.79 16.91 -14.06
C PRO A 24 -12.76 16.68 -12.54
N TRP A 25 -13.80 16.03 -12.00
CA TRP A 25 -13.93 15.72 -10.57
C TRP A 25 -13.22 14.42 -10.18
N TYR A 26 -12.73 13.64 -11.14
CA TYR A 26 -12.13 12.35 -10.86
C TYR A 26 -10.77 12.50 -10.16
N ARG A 27 -10.61 11.71 -9.09
CA ARG A 27 -9.35 11.55 -8.36
C ARG A 27 -9.08 10.05 -8.13
N PRO A 28 -7.85 9.57 -8.31
CA PRO A 28 -7.52 8.16 -8.07
C PRO A 28 -7.66 7.81 -6.58
N ASP A 29 -8.59 6.91 -6.26
CA ASP A 29 -8.87 6.46 -4.88
C ASP A 29 -8.54 4.96 -4.73
N PRO A 30 -7.55 4.57 -3.90
CA PRO A 30 -7.19 3.16 -3.71
C PRO A 30 -8.36 2.27 -3.27
N ALA A 31 -9.30 2.78 -2.45
CA ALA A 31 -10.44 1.99 -2.01
C ALA A 31 -11.37 1.66 -3.17
N PHE A 32 -11.51 2.59 -4.12
CA PHE A 32 -12.31 2.38 -5.32
C PHE A 32 -11.67 1.32 -6.22
N TYR A 33 -10.35 1.39 -6.43
CA TYR A 33 -9.60 0.35 -7.15
C TYR A 33 -9.69 -1.01 -6.46
N ALA A 34 -9.66 -1.06 -5.12
CA ALA A 34 -9.82 -2.29 -4.37
C ALA A 34 -11.17 -2.99 -4.63
N THR A 35 -12.24 -2.23 -4.92
CA THR A 35 -13.54 -2.81 -5.29
C THR A 35 -13.49 -3.53 -6.64
N PHE A 36 -12.78 -2.97 -7.63
CA PHE A 36 -12.57 -3.58 -8.93
C PHE A 36 -11.73 -4.85 -8.82
N VAL A 37 -10.63 -4.79 -8.06
CA VAL A 37 -9.80 -5.96 -7.79
C VAL A 37 -10.61 -7.06 -7.12
N SER A 38 -11.38 -6.73 -6.08
CA SER A 38 -12.15 -7.72 -5.33
C SER A 38 -13.22 -8.42 -6.19
N SER A 39 -13.92 -7.65 -7.03
CA SER A 39 -14.99 -8.14 -7.89
C SER A 39 -14.50 -8.74 -9.22
N SER A 40 -13.19 -8.76 -9.48
CA SER A 40 -12.66 -9.27 -10.75
C SER A 40 -12.94 -10.76 -10.94
N PRO A 41 -13.25 -11.19 -12.18
CA PRO A 41 -13.41 -12.60 -12.49
C PRO A 41 -12.09 -13.35 -12.31
N VAL A 42 -12.17 -14.61 -11.88
CA VAL A 42 -11.00 -15.49 -11.72
C VAL A 42 -10.69 -16.14 -13.08
N THR A 43 -10.25 -15.31 -14.02
CA THR A 43 -9.85 -15.70 -15.39
C THR A 43 -8.51 -15.05 -15.72
N GLU A 44 -7.79 -15.56 -16.73
CA GLU A 44 -6.53 -14.96 -17.19
C GLU A 44 -6.75 -13.52 -17.67
N ASP A 45 -7.80 -13.27 -18.45
CA ASP A 45 -8.17 -11.93 -18.90
C ASP A 45 -8.49 -11.00 -17.72
N GLY A 46 -9.21 -11.50 -16.71
CA GLY A 46 -9.51 -10.74 -15.49
C GLY A 46 -8.25 -10.39 -14.71
N ALA A 47 -7.30 -11.32 -14.64
CA ALA A 47 -6.01 -11.11 -14.01
C ALA A 47 -5.16 -10.06 -14.75
N ALA A 48 -5.07 -10.16 -16.08
CA ALA A 48 -4.37 -9.18 -16.91
C ALA A 48 -5.01 -7.79 -16.81
N ALA A 49 -6.34 -7.72 -16.80
CA ALA A 49 -7.06 -6.46 -16.64
C ALA A 49 -6.85 -5.83 -15.25
N VAL A 50 -6.70 -6.63 -14.18
CA VAL A 50 -6.34 -6.11 -12.85
C VAL A 50 -4.93 -5.53 -12.84
N ASP A 51 -3.95 -6.20 -13.46
CA ASP A 51 -2.59 -5.67 -13.53
C ASP A 51 -2.54 -4.35 -14.30
N ALA A 52 -3.19 -4.28 -15.47
CA ALA A 52 -3.30 -3.05 -16.26
C ALA A 52 -4.04 -1.94 -15.49
N LEU A 53 -5.05 -2.31 -14.69
CA LEU A 53 -5.77 -1.37 -13.84
C LEU A 53 -4.86 -0.75 -12.78
N VAL A 54 -3.96 -1.54 -12.19
CA VAL A 54 -2.97 -1.07 -11.19
C VAL A 54 -1.93 -0.16 -11.84
N GLU A 55 -1.40 -0.51 -13.01
CA GLU A 55 -0.46 0.40 -13.70
C GLU A 55 -1.13 1.75 -14.03
N ALA A 56 -2.36 1.73 -14.52
CA ALA A 56 -3.11 2.97 -14.76
C ALA A 56 -3.37 3.78 -13.47
N PHE A 57 -3.59 3.11 -12.32
CA PHE A 57 -3.70 3.80 -11.03
C PHE A 57 -2.40 4.52 -10.66
N LEU A 58 -1.26 3.85 -10.83
CA LEU A 58 0.05 4.41 -10.52
C LEU A 58 0.38 5.58 -11.45
N GLU A 59 0.16 5.45 -12.75
CA GLU A 59 0.34 6.53 -13.72
C GLU A 59 -0.55 7.75 -13.40
N GLU A 60 -1.80 7.52 -13.01
CA GLU A 60 -2.71 8.61 -12.60
C GLU A 60 -2.23 9.30 -11.33
N LYS A 61 -1.70 8.54 -10.35
CA LYS A 61 -1.11 9.10 -9.13
C LYS A 61 0.13 9.92 -9.45
N GLU A 62 1.07 9.39 -10.22
CA GLU A 62 2.29 10.08 -10.64
C GLU A 62 1.99 11.40 -11.37
N ARG A 63 1.07 11.39 -12.34
CA ARG A 63 0.62 12.60 -13.04
C ARG A 63 -0.06 13.61 -12.11
N GLY A 64 -0.64 13.15 -11.02
CA GLY A 64 -1.29 13.95 -9.98
C GLY A 64 -0.33 14.51 -8.92
N GLY A 65 0.98 14.25 -9.02
CA GLY A 65 1.98 14.65 -8.02
C GLY A 65 2.58 13.49 -7.22
N GLY A 66 2.19 12.25 -7.52
CA GLY A 66 2.68 11.05 -6.85
C GLY A 66 1.94 10.72 -5.56
N PHE A 67 2.52 9.81 -4.78
CA PHE A 67 2.12 9.56 -3.41
C PHE A 67 2.82 10.56 -2.49
N VAL A 68 2.07 11.20 -1.61
CA VAL A 68 2.57 12.23 -0.70
C VAL A 68 2.30 11.79 0.73
N ASP A 69 3.33 11.89 1.58
CA ASP A 69 3.22 11.56 2.99
C ASP A 69 2.18 12.48 3.69
N GLY A 70 1.39 11.87 4.57
CA GLY A 70 0.28 12.55 5.27
C GLY A 70 -0.97 12.84 4.43
N GLU A 71 -0.94 12.68 3.09
CA GLU A 71 -2.11 12.86 2.22
C GLU A 71 -2.80 11.55 1.83
N GLU A 72 -2.03 10.46 1.73
CA GLU A 72 -2.59 9.16 1.35
C GLU A 72 -3.33 8.50 2.52
N ASP A 73 -4.54 8.03 2.26
CA ASP A 73 -5.29 7.24 3.23
C ASP A 73 -4.72 5.82 3.30
N VAL A 74 -3.86 5.59 4.30
CA VAL A 74 -3.16 4.31 4.56
C VAL A 74 -4.14 3.14 4.64
N TYR A 75 -5.34 3.34 5.19
CA TYR A 75 -6.33 2.28 5.30
C TYR A 75 -6.86 1.89 3.91
N LYS A 76 -7.16 2.86 3.06
CA LYS A 76 -7.60 2.60 1.68
C LYS A 76 -6.49 1.97 0.85
N LEU A 77 -5.25 2.43 0.99
CA LEU A 77 -4.09 1.84 0.32
C LEU A 77 -3.88 0.38 0.73
N THR A 78 -3.93 0.10 2.03
CA THR A 78 -3.82 -1.27 2.58
C THR A 78 -4.94 -2.16 2.08
N ARG A 79 -6.17 -1.62 1.93
CA ARG A 79 -7.30 -2.35 1.36
C ARG A 79 -7.05 -2.77 -0.08
N LEU A 80 -6.46 -1.91 -0.91
CA LEU A 80 -6.08 -2.23 -2.29
C LEU A 80 -5.03 -3.35 -2.31
N VAL A 81 -3.94 -3.17 -1.56
CA VAL A 81 -2.86 -4.16 -1.45
C VAL A 81 -3.39 -5.52 -1.00
N ARG A 82 -4.23 -5.56 0.04
CA ARG A 82 -4.85 -6.80 0.52
C ARG A 82 -5.72 -7.46 -0.54
N ALA A 83 -6.48 -6.69 -1.32
CA ALA A 83 -7.30 -7.23 -2.40
C ALA A 83 -6.45 -7.87 -3.50
N LEU A 84 -5.33 -7.22 -3.88
CA LEU A 84 -4.39 -7.75 -4.88
C LEU A 84 -3.75 -9.05 -4.41
N VAL A 85 -3.27 -9.09 -3.17
CA VAL A 85 -2.73 -10.30 -2.53
C VAL A 85 -3.77 -11.42 -2.49
N ALA A 86 -5.04 -11.12 -2.19
CA ALA A 86 -6.12 -12.11 -2.17
C ALA A 86 -6.43 -12.67 -3.57
N LYS A 87 -6.24 -11.88 -4.63
CA LYS A 87 -6.37 -12.29 -6.04
C LYS A 87 -5.10 -12.89 -6.62
N GLY A 88 -4.08 -13.14 -5.80
CA GLY A 88 -2.80 -13.70 -6.25
C GLY A 88 -2.00 -12.76 -7.15
N ARG A 89 -2.28 -11.46 -7.14
CA ARG A 89 -1.59 -10.45 -7.97
C ARG A 89 -0.36 -9.91 -7.23
N ALA A 90 0.60 -10.78 -6.97
CA ALA A 90 1.79 -10.46 -6.17
C ALA A 90 2.57 -9.28 -6.75
N ARG A 91 2.88 -9.31 -8.06
CA ARG A 91 3.61 -8.24 -8.75
C ARG A 91 2.88 -6.90 -8.64
N ALA A 92 1.58 -6.88 -8.91
CA ALA A 92 0.80 -5.65 -8.79
C ALA A 92 0.74 -5.13 -7.35
N ALA A 93 0.61 -6.01 -6.35
CA ALA A 93 0.67 -5.61 -4.93
C ALA A 93 2.03 -5.02 -4.56
N TRP A 94 3.12 -5.65 -5.02
CA TRP A 94 4.48 -5.13 -4.85
C TRP A 94 4.66 -3.75 -5.48
N ARG A 95 4.21 -3.56 -6.73
CA ARG A 95 4.29 -2.26 -7.42
C ARG A 95 3.59 -1.14 -6.65
N VAL A 96 2.42 -1.39 -6.07
CA VAL A 96 1.72 -0.41 -5.23
C VAL A 96 2.51 -0.11 -3.96
N TYR A 97 3.02 -1.13 -3.28
CA TYR A 97 3.82 -0.97 -2.06
C TYR A 97 5.12 -0.21 -2.33
N GLU A 98 5.85 -0.59 -3.37
CA GLU A 98 7.09 0.05 -3.78
C GLU A 98 6.86 1.53 -4.14
N ALA A 99 5.87 1.82 -4.98
CA ALA A 99 5.58 3.18 -5.41
C ALA A 99 5.11 4.08 -4.26
N ALA A 100 4.22 3.60 -3.39
CA ALA A 100 3.66 4.42 -2.33
C ALA A 100 4.55 4.52 -1.10
N VAL A 101 5.09 3.39 -0.62
CA VAL A 101 5.80 3.31 0.65
C VAL A 101 7.29 3.55 0.46
N ARG A 102 7.94 2.81 -0.45
CA ARG A 102 9.40 2.87 -0.61
C ARG A 102 9.85 4.13 -1.36
N MET A 103 9.13 4.50 -2.41
CA MET A 103 9.47 5.65 -3.27
C MET A 103 8.69 6.90 -2.88
N GLY A 104 7.40 6.77 -2.58
CA GLY A 104 6.52 7.87 -2.22
C GLY A 104 6.61 8.31 -0.75
N GLY A 105 7.29 7.53 0.09
CA GLY A 105 7.50 7.88 1.50
C GLY A 105 6.22 7.88 2.34
N CYS A 106 5.12 7.25 1.89
CA CYS A 106 3.92 7.15 2.71
C CYS A 106 4.21 6.39 4.01
N GLU A 107 4.01 7.04 5.15
CA GLU A 107 4.11 6.37 6.44
C GLU A 107 2.94 5.39 6.63
N VAL A 108 3.25 4.10 6.66
CA VAL A 108 2.27 3.02 6.88
C VAL A 108 2.39 2.41 8.28
N ASP A 109 1.41 1.61 8.66
CA ASP A 109 1.35 0.94 9.96
C ASP A 109 1.92 -0.49 9.92
N GLU A 110 2.05 -1.09 11.11
CA GLU A 110 2.42 -2.50 11.31
C GLU A 110 1.58 -3.47 10.46
N TYR A 111 0.30 -3.15 10.25
CA TYR A 111 -0.62 -4.02 9.55
C TYR A 111 -0.31 -4.10 8.05
N MET A 112 0.04 -2.99 7.41
CA MET A 112 0.50 -2.97 6.01
C MET A 112 1.69 -3.90 5.81
N TYR A 113 2.74 -3.77 6.63
CA TYR A 113 3.94 -4.60 6.54
C TYR A 113 3.62 -6.09 6.69
N ARG A 114 2.77 -6.45 7.66
CA ARG A 114 2.34 -7.85 7.86
C ARG A 114 1.54 -8.40 6.70
N VAL A 115 0.67 -7.60 6.09
CA VAL A 115 -0.10 -8.00 4.90
C VAL A 115 0.85 -8.29 3.73
N MET A 116 1.81 -7.39 3.50
CA MET A 116 2.76 -7.53 2.40
C MET A 116 3.73 -8.69 2.61
N ALA A 117 4.43 -8.77 3.74
CA ALA A 117 5.41 -9.83 4.00
C ALA A 117 4.78 -11.23 3.89
N ARG A 118 3.63 -11.45 4.57
CA ARG A 118 2.92 -12.74 4.50
C ARG A 118 2.34 -13.00 3.11
N GLY A 119 1.85 -11.96 2.45
CA GLY A 119 1.28 -12.04 1.11
C GLY A 119 2.32 -12.48 0.08
N MET A 120 3.49 -11.84 0.08
CA MET A 120 4.59 -12.14 -0.84
C MET A 120 5.13 -13.55 -0.63
N LYS A 121 5.43 -13.96 0.62
CA LYS A 121 5.86 -15.34 0.94
C LYS A 121 4.87 -16.39 0.44
N ARG A 122 3.58 -16.20 0.74
CA ARG A 122 2.53 -17.15 0.33
C ARG A 122 2.42 -17.28 -1.19
N LEU A 123 2.75 -16.23 -1.94
CA LEU A 123 2.69 -16.22 -3.39
C LEU A 123 4.04 -16.58 -4.06
N GLY A 124 5.08 -16.91 -3.28
CA GLY A 124 6.39 -17.35 -3.78
C GLY A 124 7.38 -16.21 -4.11
N PHE A 125 7.09 -14.99 -3.69
CA PHE A 125 7.93 -13.80 -3.91
C PHE A 125 8.82 -13.54 -2.68
N GLU A 126 9.77 -14.45 -2.43
CA GLU A 126 10.58 -14.46 -1.21
C GLU A 126 11.54 -13.26 -1.11
N ALA A 127 12.05 -12.76 -2.24
CA ALA A 127 12.95 -11.61 -2.25
C ALA A 127 12.21 -10.33 -1.81
N GLU A 128 11.06 -10.08 -2.43
CA GLU A 128 10.18 -8.96 -2.08
C GLU A 128 9.67 -9.09 -0.63
N ALA A 129 9.36 -10.31 -0.17
CA ALA A 129 9.01 -10.53 1.22
C ALA A 129 10.14 -10.15 2.19
N ALA A 130 11.39 -10.50 1.87
CA ALA A 130 12.55 -10.15 2.68
C ALA A 130 12.80 -8.63 2.72
N GLU A 131 12.53 -7.92 1.61
CA GLU A 131 12.56 -6.45 1.58
C GLU A 131 11.50 -5.85 2.52
N VAL A 132 10.24 -6.33 2.47
CA VAL A 132 9.20 -5.85 3.39
C VAL A 132 9.57 -6.12 4.86
N GLU A 133 10.18 -7.27 5.15
CA GLU A 133 10.66 -7.60 6.50
C GLU A 133 11.86 -6.74 6.94
N ALA A 134 12.65 -6.23 6.02
CA ALA A 134 13.68 -5.24 6.32
C ALA A 134 13.05 -3.87 6.65
N ASP A 135 12.14 -3.40 5.79
CA ASP A 135 11.42 -2.14 5.98
C ASP A 135 10.65 -2.14 7.31
N PHE A 136 10.01 -3.27 7.65
CA PHE A 136 9.27 -3.41 8.90
C PHE A 136 10.18 -3.32 10.13
N ARG A 137 11.37 -3.94 10.09
CA ARG A 137 12.35 -3.84 11.18
C ARG A 137 12.89 -2.43 11.36
N GLU A 138 13.11 -1.71 10.27
CA GLU A 138 13.51 -0.30 10.30
C GLU A 138 12.42 0.56 10.94
N TRP A 139 11.16 0.37 10.54
CA TRP A 139 10.01 1.03 11.13
C TRP A 139 9.85 0.72 12.62
N GLU A 140 9.98 -0.54 13.02
CA GLU A 140 9.92 -0.95 14.44
C GLU A 140 11.02 -0.29 15.27
N ALA A 141 12.25 -0.20 14.75
CA ALA A 141 13.36 0.45 15.43
C ALA A 141 13.14 1.95 15.63
N ARG A 142 12.42 2.61 14.71
CA ARG A 142 12.07 4.04 14.81
C ARG A 142 11.00 4.31 15.88
N ILE A 143 10.00 3.44 16.00
CA ILE A 143 8.86 3.65 16.90
C ILE A 143 9.12 3.11 18.31
N SER A 144 9.95 2.07 18.42
CA SER A 144 10.38 1.50 19.70
C SER A 144 11.90 1.52 19.77
N PRO A 145 12.51 2.62 20.25
CA PRO A 145 13.96 2.67 20.42
C PRO A 145 14.40 1.52 21.33
N PRO A 146 15.56 0.91 21.05
CA PRO A 146 16.16 -0.08 21.94
C PRO A 146 16.17 0.41 23.39
N ALA A 147 15.81 -0.45 24.34
CA ALA A 147 15.81 -0.09 25.76
C ALA A 147 17.15 0.47 26.26
N ARG A 148 18.27 0.12 25.60
CA ARG A 148 19.59 0.71 25.85
C ARG A 148 19.65 2.20 25.55
N ASP A 149 19.05 2.65 24.46
CA ASP A 149 19.08 4.05 24.04
C ASP A 149 18.25 4.90 25.00
N VAL A 150 17.10 4.38 25.45
CA VAL A 150 16.28 5.01 26.50
C VAL A 150 17.06 5.12 27.81
N LEU A 151 17.76 4.06 28.23
CA LEU A 151 18.54 4.06 29.47
C LEU A 151 19.76 4.99 29.41
N ASP A 152 20.44 5.07 28.27
CA ASP A 152 21.57 5.98 28.07
C ASP A 152 21.11 7.44 27.96
N GLU A 153 19.94 7.72 27.37
CA GLU A 153 19.32 9.06 27.37
C GLU A 153 18.90 9.47 28.80
N MET A 154 18.29 8.57 29.57
CA MET A 154 17.96 8.79 30.98
C MET A 154 19.22 9.03 31.83
N ARG A 155 20.30 8.29 31.57
CA ARG A 155 21.59 8.47 32.25
C ARG A 155 22.26 9.80 31.86
N ALA A 156 22.14 10.24 30.61
CA ALA A 156 22.63 11.53 30.16
C ALA A 156 21.89 12.70 30.82
N ARG A 157 20.55 12.62 30.92
CA ARG A 157 19.71 13.59 31.65
C ARG A 157 20.01 13.63 33.16
N GLY A 158 20.30 12.49 33.79
CA GLY A 158 20.68 12.45 35.21
C GLY A 158 22.07 13.04 35.50
N LYS A 159 22.98 13.01 34.53
CA LYS A 159 24.31 13.64 34.67
C LYS A 159 24.23 15.16 34.53
N SER A 160 23.44 15.68 33.59
CA SER A 160 23.28 17.13 33.39
C SER A 160 22.56 17.83 34.55
N SER A 161 21.66 17.13 35.27
CA SER A 161 21.02 17.68 36.48
C SER A 161 21.96 17.73 37.70
N THR A 162 23.03 16.92 37.71
CA THR A 162 23.96 16.82 38.85
C THR A 162 25.13 17.80 38.73
N THR A 163 25.43 18.30 37.52
CA THR A 163 26.54 19.26 37.28
C THR A 163 26.11 20.73 37.41
N ALA A 164 24.83 21.02 37.65
CA ALA A 164 24.28 22.37 37.77
C ALA A 164 24.14 22.87 39.24
N ALA A 165 24.87 22.28 40.18
CA ALA A 165 24.88 22.65 41.60
C ALA A 165 26.27 23.10 42.06
#